data_AF-A0A1G1L5D7-F1
#
_entry.id   AF-A0A1G1L5D7-F1
#
_cell.length_a   1.000
_cell.length_b   1.000
_cell.length_c   1.000
_cell.angle_alpha   90.00
_cell.angle_beta   90.00
_cell.angle_gamma   90.00
#
_symmetry.space_group_name_H-M   'P 1'
#
loop_
_entity.id
_entity.type
_entity.pdbx_description
1 polymer ?
#
loop_
_entity_poly.entity_id
_entity_poly.type
_entity_poly.pdbx_seq_one_letter_code
_entity_poly.pdbx_strand_id
1 'polypeptide(L)'
;MLSSKNFSLVVPFPGQIRGKLATSLTTITNYYIVIWFMRYKYRRYFLYYLGRAFAFLIYLLPLRAGVRIAAFLGKCAYFVLEKYRKIAIENLTKVFGKEKAAKEIRRIARKVFENLGKTACEAINFPKLNEKNIDSFVKIEGIDNVDRSFARGKGTIILASHFGNWELVGLIFRIKGYPGVTIGRRIYFYKYDNYLNSLRRSHDVNVIYRDESPRKMLKVLKENKILGIVADQDVDSVDGVFVNFFGFPAHTPAGPVALAKASGASIVPVFMIRKNGHHVFKIEKPIELVDTGNKEADLIINTQKWSDVVESYIRLYPEQWVWIHRRWKTREAN
;
A
#
# COMPACT_ATOMS: atom_id res chain seq x y z
N MET A 1 7.55 -8.83 -40.67
CA MET A 1 6.25 -9.51 -40.90
C MET A 1 5.53 -9.65 -39.55
N LEU A 2 4.24 -9.30 -39.51
CA LEU A 2 3.29 -9.16 -38.36
C LEU A 2 2.81 -7.69 -38.28
N SER A 3 2.01 -7.21 -39.24
CA SER A 3 0.54 -7.30 -39.32
C SER A 3 -0.19 -6.74 -38.09
N SER A 4 -0.44 -5.43 -38.13
CA SER A 4 -1.36 -4.70 -37.28
C SER A 4 -2.81 -5.05 -37.66
N LYS A 5 -3.53 -5.74 -36.78
CA LYS A 5 -4.98 -5.94 -36.93
C LYS A 5 -5.72 -4.63 -36.59
N ASN A 6 -6.14 -3.90 -37.63
CA ASN A 6 -7.12 -2.83 -37.53
C ASN A 6 -8.51 -3.45 -37.31
N PHE A 7 -9.18 -3.08 -36.22
CA PHE A 7 -10.61 -3.30 -36.06
C PHE A 7 -11.35 -2.19 -36.83
N SER A 8 -11.82 -2.53 -38.02
CA SER A 8 -12.70 -1.69 -38.83
C SER A 8 -14.15 -1.93 -38.39
N LEU A 9 -14.77 -0.97 -37.69
CA LEU A 9 -16.23 -0.93 -37.54
C LEU A 9 -16.83 -0.49 -38.89
N VAL A 10 -17.39 -1.44 -39.64
CA VAL A 10 -18.13 -1.17 -40.87
C VAL A 10 -19.58 -0.86 -40.49
N VAL A 11 -19.98 0.40 -40.63
CA VAL A 11 -21.39 0.81 -40.63
C VAL A 11 -21.77 1.13 -42.08
N PRO A 12 -22.81 0.52 -42.67
CA PRO A 12 -23.21 0.83 -44.03
C PRO A 12 -24.08 2.09 -44.02
N PHE A 13 -23.69 3.11 -44.79
CA PHE A 13 -24.57 4.21 -45.18
C PHE A 13 -24.59 4.30 -46.72
N PRO A 14 -25.77 4.37 -47.35
CA PRO A 14 -25.90 4.52 -48.80
C PRO A 14 -25.72 5.99 -49.21
N GLY A 15 -25.11 6.19 -50.39
CA GLY A 15 -25.32 7.38 -51.24
C GLY A 15 -24.63 8.69 -50.83
N GLN A 16 -23.66 9.12 -51.65
CA GLN A 16 -23.22 10.50 -51.92
C GLN A 16 -23.38 11.56 -50.81
N ILE A 17 -22.28 11.85 -50.11
CA ILE A 17 -21.66 13.18 -49.82
C ILE A 17 -20.39 12.83 -49.04
N ARG A 18 -19.30 12.47 -49.73
CA ARG A 18 -18.01 12.13 -49.12
C ARG A 18 -16.94 13.09 -49.62
N GLY A 19 -16.52 14.00 -48.75
CA GLY A 19 -15.34 14.84 -49.03
C GLY A 19 -15.07 15.94 -48.00
N LYS A 20 -16.12 16.62 -47.49
CA LYS A 20 -15.94 17.78 -46.59
C LYS A 20 -16.47 17.62 -45.16
N LEU A 21 -17.40 16.68 -44.90
CA LEU A 21 -17.96 16.45 -43.55
C LEU A 21 -17.16 15.44 -42.70
N ALA A 22 -16.46 14.49 -43.33
CA ALA A 22 -15.67 13.49 -42.60
C ALA A 22 -14.40 14.08 -41.95
N THR A 23 -13.79 15.08 -42.59
CA THR A 23 -12.59 15.79 -42.12
C THR A 23 -12.91 16.77 -40.98
N SER A 24 -14.09 17.39 -40.98
CA SER A 24 -14.51 18.30 -39.90
C SER A 24 -14.89 17.53 -38.64
N LEU A 25 -15.61 16.41 -38.74
CA LEU A 25 -15.98 15.57 -37.59
C LEU A 25 -14.76 14.91 -36.92
N THR A 26 -13.76 14.45 -37.68
CA THR A 26 -12.50 13.93 -37.11
C THR A 26 -11.65 15.02 -36.46
N THR A 27 -11.60 16.22 -37.04
CA THR A 27 -10.88 17.37 -36.45
C THR A 27 -11.55 17.87 -35.18
N ILE A 28 -12.88 17.96 -35.15
CA ILE A 28 -13.67 18.35 -33.97
C ILE A 28 -13.55 17.29 -32.86
N THR A 29 -13.63 16.00 -33.20
CA THR A 29 -13.46 14.91 -32.24
C THR A 29 -12.03 14.90 -31.66
N ASN A 30 -11.00 15.10 -32.49
CA ASN A 30 -9.62 15.26 -32.03
C ASN A 30 -9.43 16.52 -31.16
N TYR A 31 -10.10 17.63 -31.47
CA TYR A 31 -10.06 18.86 -30.68
C TYR A 31 -10.68 18.67 -29.28
N TYR A 32 -11.86 18.04 -29.19
CA TYR A 32 -12.47 17.71 -27.90
C TYR A 32 -11.66 16.70 -27.10
N ILE A 33 -11.04 15.71 -27.75
CA ILE A 33 -10.10 14.78 -27.13
C ILE A 33 -8.89 15.54 -26.57
N VAL A 34 -8.27 16.43 -27.35
CA VAL A 34 -7.12 17.23 -26.92
C VAL A 34 -7.49 18.16 -25.75
N ILE A 35 -8.60 18.89 -25.82
CA ILE A 35 -9.09 19.72 -24.71
C ILE A 35 -9.38 18.86 -23.48
N TRP A 36 -9.99 17.69 -23.66
CA TRP A 36 -10.27 16.77 -22.57
C TRP A 36 -8.98 16.26 -21.92
N PHE A 37 -7.98 15.86 -22.71
CA PHE A 37 -6.66 15.45 -22.23
C PHE A 37 -5.92 16.61 -21.55
N MET A 38 -5.96 17.80 -22.13
CA MET A 38 -5.38 19.02 -21.55
C MET A 38 -6.05 19.35 -20.22
N ARG A 39 -7.38 19.36 -20.15
CA ARG A 39 -8.15 19.58 -18.92
C ARG A 39 -7.83 18.55 -17.85
N TYR A 40 -7.66 17.28 -18.24
CA TYR A 40 -7.25 16.21 -17.33
C TYR A 40 -5.82 16.42 -16.81
N LYS A 41 -4.90 16.86 -17.68
CA LYS A 41 -3.52 17.21 -17.34
C LYS A 41 -3.49 18.39 -16.37
N TYR A 42 -4.06 19.55 -16.71
CA TYR A 42 -4.04 20.73 -15.84
C TYR A 42 -4.74 20.49 -14.50
N ARG A 43 -5.85 19.75 -14.48
CA ARG A 43 -6.52 19.35 -13.23
C ARG A 43 -5.59 18.57 -12.31
N ARG A 44 -4.80 17.63 -12.82
CA ARG A 44 -3.85 16.85 -12.00
C ARG A 44 -2.75 17.74 -11.42
N TYR A 45 -2.23 18.68 -12.19
CA TYR A 45 -1.20 19.62 -11.71
C TYR A 45 -1.77 20.61 -10.69
N PHE A 46 -2.97 21.15 -10.94
CA PHE A 46 -3.67 22.02 -9.99
C PHE A 46 -3.90 21.29 -8.66
N LEU A 47 -4.49 20.10 -8.69
CA LEU A 47 -4.71 19.27 -7.49
C LEU A 47 -3.39 18.94 -6.78
N TYR A 48 -2.32 18.71 -7.52
CA TYR A 48 -1.00 18.47 -6.95
C TYR A 48 -0.46 19.69 -6.20
N TYR A 49 -0.47 20.87 -6.81
CA TYR A 49 0.04 22.08 -6.13
C TYR A 49 -0.85 22.51 -4.97
N LEU A 50 -2.18 22.35 -5.10
CA LEU A 50 -3.11 22.53 -3.99
C LEU A 50 -2.79 21.57 -2.84
N GLY A 51 -2.56 20.29 -3.15
CA GLY A 51 -2.13 19.29 -2.16
C GLY A 51 -0.78 19.61 -1.53
N ARG A 52 0.18 20.14 -2.30
CA ARG A 52 1.49 20.57 -1.78
C ARG A 52 1.38 21.78 -0.87
N ALA A 53 0.56 22.77 -1.22
CA ALA A 53 0.28 23.92 -0.34
C ALA A 53 -0.36 23.45 0.97
N PHE A 54 -1.34 22.56 0.89
CA PHE A 54 -1.98 21.99 2.08
C PHE A 54 -1.00 21.17 2.94
N ALA A 55 -0.15 20.36 2.32
CA ALA A 55 0.90 19.62 3.02
C ALA A 55 1.92 20.54 3.69
N PHE A 56 2.29 21.65 3.05
CA PHE A 56 3.15 22.68 3.64
C PHE A 56 2.50 23.33 4.86
N LEU A 57 1.22 23.70 4.79
CA LEU A 57 0.48 24.24 5.93
C LEU A 57 0.43 23.24 7.10
N ILE A 58 0.13 21.96 6.83
CA ILE A 58 0.20 20.89 7.85
C ILE A 58 1.60 20.78 8.43
N TYR A 59 2.64 20.91 7.60
CA TYR A 59 4.03 20.83 8.04
C TYR A 59 4.43 22.01 8.94
N LEU A 60 3.77 23.16 8.89
CA LEU A 60 4.06 24.26 9.83
C LEU A 60 3.45 24.04 11.22
N LEU A 61 2.44 23.18 11.34
CA LEU A 61 1.73 22.97 12.59
C LEU A 61 2.50 22.05 13.55
N PRO A 62 2.27 22.16 14.87
CA PRO A 62 2.64 21.12 15.82
C PRO A 62 2.01 19.78 15.43
N LEU A 63 2.78 18.68 15.52
CA LEU A 63 2.35 17.36 15.03
C LEU A 63 0.98 16.94 15.58
N ARG A 64 0.74 17.15 16.89
CA ARG A 64 -0.55 16.83 17.52
C ARG A 64 -1.73 17.59 16.91
N ALA A 65 -1.54 18.88 16.58
CA ALA A 65 -2.57 19.69 15.95
C ALA A 65 -2.81 19.25 14.50
N GLY A 66 -1.73 19.04 13.73
CA GLY A 66 -1.80 18.53 12.37
C GLY A 66 -2.54 17.20 12.28
N VAL A 67 -2.23 16.25 13.17
CA VAL A 67 -2.89 14.93 13.23
C VAL A 67 -4.38 15.05 13.54
N ARG A 68 -4.80 15.98 14.41
CA ARG A 68 -6.23 16.23 14.70
C ARG A 68 -6.96 16.80 13.49
N ILE A 69 -6.36 17.79 12.81
CA ILE A 69 -6.93 18.37 11.59
C ILE A 69 -7.03 17.31 10.49
N ALA A 70 -5.97 16.53 10.29
CA ALA A 70 -5.96 15.48 9.28
C ALA A 70 -6.95 14.34 9.58
N ALA A 71 -7.15 14.01 10.86
CA ALA A 71 -8.22 13.09 11.26
C ALA A 71 -9.61 13.64 10.90
N PHE A 72 -9.85 14.93 11.16
CA PHE A 72 -11.10 15.59 10.78
C PHE A 72 -11.30 15.59 9.25
N LEU A 73 -10.26 15.92 8.48
CA LEU A 73 -10.33 15.88 7.02
C LEU A 73 -10.53 14.46 6.49
N GLY A 74 -9.92 13.45 7.11
CA GLY A 74 -10.20 12.05 6.83
C GLY A 74 -11.67 11.71 7.08
N LYS A 75 -12.23 12.17 8.21
CA LYS A 75 -13.66 12.04 8.50
C LYS A 75 -14.54 12.72 7.44
N CYS A 76 -14.18 13.92 6.95
CA CYS A 76 -14.88 14.57 5.85
C CYS A 76 -14.76 13.75 4.55
N ALA A 77 -13.58 13.21 4.25
CA ALA A 77 -13.34 12.38 3.08
C ALA A 77 -14.23 11.13 3.06
N TYR A 78 -14.58 10.55 4.21
CA TYR A 78 -15.57 9.46 4.30
C TYR A 78 -16.93 9.84 3.69
N PHE A 79 -17.36 11.09 3.83
CA PHE A 79 -18.65 11.55 3.29
C PHE A 79 -18.57 11.86 1.79
N VAL A 80 -17.44 12.40 1.33
CA VAL A 80 -17.21 12.80 -0.08
C VAL A 80 -16.81 11.64 -0.98
N LEU A 81 -16.00 10.70 -0.47
CA LEU A 81 -15.41 9.60 -1.24
C LEU A 81 -16.28 8.34 -1.19
N GLU A 82 -17.51 8.45 -1.69
CA GLU A 82 -18.53 7.39 -1.63
C GLU A 82 -18.04 6.02 -2.13
N LYS A 83 -17.31 5.98 -3.25
CA LYS A 83 -16.77 4.73 -3.82
C LYS A 83 -15.93 3.95 -2.80
N TYR A 84 -14.99 4.62 -2.14
CA TYR A 84 -14.11 3.97 -1.16
C TYR A 84 -14.84 3.65 0.14
N ARG A 85 -15.82 4.49 0.52
CA ARG A 85 -16.70 4.21 1.66
C ARG A 85 -17.48 2.90 1.45
N LYS A 86 -18.06 2.71 0.26
CA LYS A 86 -18.80 1.48 -0.08
C LYS A 86 -17.90 0.25 0.01
N ILE A 87 -16.71 0.29 -0.60
CA ILE A 87 -15.73 -0.80 -0.53
C ILE A 87 -15.37 -1.15 0.94
N ALA A 88 -15.10 -0.14 1.77
CA ALA A 88 -14.79 -0.37 3.18
C ALA A 88 -15.94 -1.03 3.94
N ILE A 89 -17.17 -0.56 3.73
CA ILE A 89 -18.36 -1.14 4.37
C ILE A 89 -18.61 -2.57 3.87
N GLU A 90 -18.48 -2.83 2.57
CA GLU A 90 -18.65 -4.15 1.97
C GLU A 90 -17.66 -5.16 2.57
N ASN A 91 -16.37 -4.82 2.59
CA ASN A 91 -15.34 -5.69 3.16
C ASN A 91 -15.56 -5.92 4.66
N LEU A 92 -15.84 -4.86 5.43
CA LEU A 92 -16.13 -4.98 6.87
C LEU A 92 -17.39 -5.81 7.14
N THR A 93 -18.42 -5.69 6.30
CA THR A 93 -19.65 -6.48 6.43
C THR A 93 -19.40 -7.94 6.07
N LYS A 94 -18.60 -8.22 5.03
CA LYS A 94 -18.20 -9.57 4.66
C LYS A 94 -17.51 -10.28 5.82
N VAL A 95 -16.61 -9.59 6.51
CA VAL A 95 -15.81 -10.15 7.62
C VAL A 95 -16.57 -10.17 8.95
N PHE A 96 -17.13 -9.03 9.36
CA PHE A 96 -17.70 -8.84 10.70
C PHE A 96 -19.23 -8.76 10.72
N GLY A 97 -19.93 -8.95 9.59
CA GLY A 97 -21.38 -8.77 9.51
C GLY A 97 -22.19 -9.70 10.40
N LYS A 98 -21.64 -10.87 10.76
CA LYS A 98 -22.23 -11.80 11.74
C LYS A 98 -21.88 -11.45 13.19
N GLU A 99 -20.82 -10.68 13.41
CA GLU A 99 -20.27 -10.35 14.73
C GLU A 99 -20.63 -8.92 15.19
N LYS A 100 -20.96 -8.03 14.26
CA LYS A 100 -21.11 -6.58 14.49
C LYS A 100 -22.32 -6.01 13.79
N ALA A 101 -23.06 -5.16 14.50
CA ALA A 101 -24.18 -4.43 13.91
C ALA A 101 -23.73 -3.45 12.82
N ALA A 102 -24.60 -3.19 11.83
CA ALA A 102 -24.31 -2.27 10.72
C ALA A 102 -23.89 -0.86 11.16
N LYS A 103 -24.39 -0.37 12.32
CA LYS A 103 -23.98 0.91 12.91
C LYS A 103 -22.50 0.88 13.34
N GLU A 104 -22.05 -0.22 13.92
CA GLU A 104 -20.66 -0.41 14.33
C GLU A 104 -19.73 -0.53 13.12
N ILE A 105 -20.13 -1.29 12.09
CA ILE A 105 -19.40 -1.39 10.82
C ILE A 105 -19.17 0.00 10.21
N ARG A 106 -20.21 0.83 10.13
CA ARG A 106 -20.09 2.22 9.62
C ARG A 106 -19.18 3.09 10.51
N ARG A 107 -19.18 2.86 11.83
CA ARG A 107 -18.27 3.55 12.76
C ARG A 107 -16.81 3.17 12.49
N ILE A 108 -16.53 1.88 12.32
CA ILE A 108 -15.19 1.37 11.98
C ILE A 108 -14.76 1.93 10.63
N ALA A 109 -15.60 1.84 9.60
CA ALA A 109 -15.31 2.39 8.27
C ALA A 109 -14.95 3.88 8.33
N ARG A 110 -15.67 4.69 9.11
CA ARG A 110 -15.31 6.12 9.29
C ARG A 110 -13.94 6.29 9.95
N LYS A 111 -13.64 5.49 10.98
CA LYS A 111 -12.36 5.53 11.68
C LYS A 111 -11.18 5.13 10.79
N VAL A 112 -11.38 4.25 9.80
CA VAL A 112 -10.38 3.95 8.76
C VAL A 112 -9.97 5.21 8.01
N PHE A 113 -10.93 6.02 7.57
CA PHE A 113 -10.62 7.27 6.86
C PHE A 113 -9.95 8.31 7.77
N GLU A 114 -10.39 8.43 9.02
CA GLU A 114 -9.70 9.26 10.01
C GLU A 114 -8.23 8.83 10.14
N ASN A 115 -7.97 7.53 10.26
CA ASN A 115 -6.61 6.98 10.41
C ASN A 115 -5.76 7.17 9.15
N LEU A 116 -6.33 7.03 7.95
CA LEU A 116 -5.64 7.35 6.69
C LEU A 116 -5.21 8.83 6.64
N GLY A 117 -6.08 9.74 7.08
CA GLY A 117 -5.73 11.16 7.22
C GLY A 117 -4.56 11.38 8.17
N LYS A 118 -4.58 10.74 9.34
CA LYS A 118 -3.48 10.79 10.31
C LYS A 118 -2.17 10.27 9.72
N THR A 119 -2.19 9.11 9.05
CA THR A 119 -1.03 8.50 8.39
C THR A 119 -0.43 9.45 7.34
N ALA A 120 -1.26 10.10 6.52
CA ALA A 120 -0.79 11.09 5.56
C ALA A 120 -0.12 12.30 6.23
N CYS A 121 -0.71 12.83 7.30
CA CYS A 121 -0.13 13.93 8.08
C CYS A 121 1.21 13.55 8.72
N GLU A 122 1.30 12.34 9.27
CA GLU A 122 2.54 11.85 9.87
C GLU A 122 3.63 11.64 8.83
N ALA A 123 3.30 11.11 7.65
CA ALA A 123 4.22 11.01 6.52
C ALA A 123 4.81 12.38 6.10
N ILE A 124 3.96 13.41 6.05
CA ILE A 124 4.40 14.79 5.75
C ILE A 124 5.42 15.29 6.80
N ASN A 125 5.33 14.83 8.05
CA ASN A 125 6.18 15.26 9.15
C ASN A 125 7.44 14.39 9.34
N PHE A 126 7.73 13.42 8.47
CA PHE A 126 8.94 12.60 8.54
C PHE A 126 10.25 13.40 8.72
N PRO A 127 10.47 14.52 8.01
CA PRO A 127 11.70 15.30 8.18
C PRO A 127 11.90 15.87 9.59
N LYS A 128 10.84 15.96 10.42
CA LYS A 128 10.94 16.44 11.81
C LYS A 128 11.27 15.33 12.80
N LEU A 129 11.07 14.06 12.43
CA LEU A 129 11.36 12.92 13.27
C LEU A 129 12.86 12.63 13.22
N ASN A 130 13.45 12.22 14.33
CA ASN A 130 14.86 11.84 14.43
C ASN A 130 15.09 10.97 15.68
N GLU A 131 16.32 10.51 15.86
CA GLU A 131 16.71 9.66 16.99
C GLU A 131 16.35 10.26 18.36
N LYS A 132 16.45 11.59 18.51
CA LYS A 132 16.19 12.26 19.79
C LYS A 132 14.72 12.34 20.17
N ASN A 133 13.81 12.27 19.20
CA ASN A 133 12.37 12.46 19.46
C ASN A 133 11.49 11.28 19.10
N ILE A 134 11.98 10.31 18.33
CA ILE A 134 11.16 9.19 17.85
C ILE A 134 10.60 8.35 19.01
N ASP A 135 11.38 8.15 20.07
CA ASP A 135 11.00 7.32 21.22
C ASP A 135 9.91 7.98 22.09
N SER A 136 9.74 9.31 21.99
CA SER A 136 8.60 10.01 22.63
C SER A 136 7.26 9.74 21.91
N PHE A 137 7.34 9.26 20.67
CA PHE A 137 6.20 9.07 19.78
C PHE A 137 5.90 7.59 19.52
N VAL A 138 6.93 6.74 19.55
CA VAL A 138 6.85 5.32 19.21
C VAL A 138 7.50 4.48 20.30
N LYS A 139 6.72 3.61 20.92
CA LYS A 139 7.24 2.54 21.77
C LYS A 139 7.59 1.33 20.89
N ILE A 140 8.85 0.92 20.87
CA ILE A 140 9.28 -0.25 20.10
C ILE A 140 9.25 -1.50 20.98
N GLU A 141 8.67 -2.59 20.47
CA GLU A 141 8.62 -3.88 21.16
C GLU A 141 9.14 -4.98 20.23
N GLY A 142 10.10 -5.77 20.71
CA GLY A 142 10.61 -6.95 19.99
C GLY A 142 11.74 -6.67 19.01
N ILE A 143 12.51 -5.58 19.20
CA ILE A 143 13.64 -5.23 18.31
C ILE A 143 14.67 -6.37 18.19
N ASP A 144 14.89 -7.13 19.26
CA ASP A 144 15.78 -8.30 19.29
C ASP A 144 15.44 -9.37 18.24
N ASN A 145 14.19 -9.44 17.76
CA ASN A 145 13.79 -10.35 16.68
C ASN A 145 14.50 -10.01 15.36
N VAL A 146 14.74 -8.72 15.11
CA VAL A 146 15.47 -8.24 13.95
C VAL A 146 16.96 -8.47 14.15
N ASP A 147 17.51 -8.18 15.34
CA ASP A 147 18.92 -8.44 15.63
C ASP A 147 19.29 -9.91 15.46
N ARG A 148 18.45 -10.82 15.97
CA ARG A 148 18.60 -12.27 15.75
C ARG A 148 18.53 -12.65 14.28
N SER A 149 17.69 -11.98 13.49
CA SER A 149 17.58 -12.23 12.05
C SER A 149 18.83 -11.76 11.30
N PHE A 150 19.40 -10.60 11.67
CA PHE A 150 20.67 -10.09 11.12
C PHE A 150 21.86 -10.97 11.48
N ALA A 151 21.89 -11.53 12.70
CA ALA A 151 22.95 -12.44 13.15
C ALA A 151 23.08 -13.70 12.27
N ARG A 152 22.03 -14.09 11.54
CA ARG A 152 22.06 -15.22 10.58
C ARG A 152 22.82 -14.91 9.30
N GLY A 153 23.09 -13.64 8.98
CA GLY A 153 23.86 -13.24 7.81
C GLY A 153 23.16 -13.49 6.45
N LYS A 154 21.83 -13.62 6.42
CA LYS A 154 21.05 -13.92 5.21
C LYS A 154 20.10 -12.79 4.78
N GLY A 155 20.14 -11.65 5.47
CA GLY A 155 19.20 -10.56 5.31
C GLY A 155 17.88 -10.82 6.02
N THR A 156 17.05 -9.77 6.06
CA THR A 156 15.79 -9.78 6.80
C THR A 156 14.69 -9.18 5.94
N ILE A 157 13.62 -9.93 5.70
CA ILE A 157 12.39 -9.42 5.10
C ILE A 157 11.53 -8.88 6.23
N ILE A 158 11.36 -7.56 6.28
CA ILE A 158 10.41 -6.92 7.17
C ILE A 158 9.05 -6.92 6.46
N LEU A 159 8.12 -7.73 6.96
CA LEU A 159 6.83 -7.92 6.34
C LEU A 159 5.75 -7.16 7.10
N ALA A 160 5.17 -6.16 6.44
CA ALA A 160 4.13 -5.30 6.99
C ALA A 160 2.81 -5.49 6.22
N SER A 161 1.74 -5.01 6.82
CA SER A 161 0.43 -4.83 6.17
C SER A 161 0.11 -3.33 6.08
N HIS A 162 -0.90 -2.96 5.29
CA HIS A 162 -1.45 -1.60 5.29
C HIS A 162 -2.27 -1.39 6.57
N PHE A 163 -1.59 -1.41 7.71
CA PHE A 163 -2.15 -1.36 9.05
C PHE A 163 -1.51 -0.24 9.86
N GLY A 164 -2.35 0.51 10.58
CA GLY A 164 -1.95 1.65 11.39
C GLY A 164 -1.16 2.68 10.58
N ASN A 165 0.07 2.98 10.98
CA ASN A 165 0.98 3.79 10.16
C ASN A 165 2.17 2.99 9.64
N TRP A 166 1.94 2.19 8.60
CA TRP A 166 2.98 1.40 7.95
C TRP A 166 4.10 2.26 7.32
N GLU A 167 3.85 3.53 7.00
CA GLU A 167 4.88 4.41 6.42
C GLU A 167 6.01 4.72 7.43
N LEU A 168 5.73 4.67 8.74
CA LEU A 168 6.74 4.87 9.79
C LEU A 168 7.71 3.68 9.92
N VAL A 169 7.35 2.50 9.41
CA VAL A 169 8.15 1.27 9.61
C VAL A 169 9.56 1.43 9.04
N GLY A 170 9.66 1.79 7.76
CA GLY A 170 10.96 2.00 7.11
C GLY A 170 11.76 3.13 7.77
N LEU A 171 11.08 4.21 8.14
CA LEU A 171 11.67 5.36 8.84
C LEU A 171 12.35 4.93 10.14
N ILE A 172 11.64 4.20 11.00
CA ILE A 172 12.15 3.81 12.32
C ILE A 172 13.35 2.88 12.19
N PHE A 173 13.31 1.92 11.26
CA PHE A 173 14.47 1.06 11.03
C PHE A 173 15.70 1.86 10.59
N ARG A 174 15.53 2.86 9.73
CA ARG A 174 16.64 3.74 9.33
C ARG A 174 17.16 4.59 10.49
N ILE A 175 16.27 5.18 11.30
CA ILE A 175 16.66 5.96 12.49
C ILE A 175 17.41 5.08 13.51
N LYS A 176 16.99 3.81 13.68
CA LYS A 176 17.67 2.85 14.57
C LYS A 176 18.90 2.19 13.93
N GLY A 177 19.38 2.69 12.80
CA GLY A 177 20.65 2.28 12.19
C GLY A 177 20.60 1.04 11.29
N TYR A 178 19.43 0.46 11.03
CA TYR A 178 19.35 -0.72 10.18
C TYR A 178 19.45 -0.35 8.69
N PRO A 179 20.37 -0.98 7.92
CA PRO A 179 20.47 -0.80 6.48
C PRO A 179 19.31 -1.50 5.77
N GLY A 180 18.74 -0.86 4.75
CA GLY A 180 17.68 -1.50 3.98
C GLY A 180 17.00 -0.62 2.95
N VAL A 181 16.07 -1.24 2.24
CA VAL A 181 15.21 -0.60 1.25
C VAL A 181 13.78 -1.10 1.43
N THR A 182 12.81 -0.35 0.91
CA THR A 182 11.39 -0.77 0.88
C THR A 182 10.96 -1.05 -0.55
N ILE A 183 10.12 -2.07 -0.74
CA ILE A 183 9.45 -2.32 -2.01
C ILE A 183 8.23 -1.41 -2.13
N GLY A 184 8.16 -0.66 -3.24
CA GLY A 184 7.05 0.24 -3.54
C GLY A 184 6.39 -0.04 -4.88
N ARG A 185 5.24 0.60 -5.10
CA ARG A 185 4.62 0.73 -6.43
C ARG A 185 4.75 2.18 -6.87
N ARG A 186 5.07 2.40 -8.15
CA ARG A 186 4.99 3.74 -8.76
C ARG A 186 3.57 4.28 -8.65
N ILE A 187 3.42 5.45 -8.05
CA ILE A 187 2.15 6.19 -8.08
C ILE A 187 1.97 6.74 -9.50
N TYR A 188 0.76 6.58 -10.03
CA TYR A 188 0.44 6.89 -11.43
C TYR A 188 0.85 8.31 -11.86
N PHE A 189 0.75 9.31 -10.97
CA PHE A 189 1.24 10.66 -11.24
C PHE A 189 2.61 10.88 -10.59
N TYR A 190 3.65 10.97 -11.43
CA TYR A 190 5.06 11.00 -11.01
C TYR A 190 5.39 12.08 -9.98
N LYS A 191 4.71 13.24 -9.98
CA LYS A 191 4.97 14.28 -8.97
C LYS A 191 4.53 13.85 -7.56
N TYR A 192 3.44 13.10 -7.43
CA TYR A 192 3.06 12.51 -6.14
C TYR A 192 4.06 11.45 -5.71
N ASP A 193 4.50 10.60 -6.64
CA ASP A 193 5.52 9.57 -6.40
C ASP A 193 6.84 10.20 -5.90
N ASN A 194 7.35 11.19 -6.63
CA ASN A 194 8.57 11.92 -6.28
C ASN A 194 8.45 12.61 -4.93
N TYR A 195 7.29 13.22 -4.63
CA TYR A 195 7.08 13.89 -3.35
C TYR A 195 7.08 12.89 -2.19
N LEU A 196 6.31 11.79 -2.28
CA LEU A 196 6.31 10.75 -1.25
C LEU A 196 7.71 10.16 -1.05
N ASN A 197 8.43 9.89 -2.14
CA ASN A 197 9.79 9.37 -2.07
C ASN A 197 10.79 10.41 -1.54
N SER A 198 10.54 11.72 -1.68
CA SER A 198 11.37 12.76 -1.04
C SER A 198 11.17 12.77 0.48
N LEU A 199 9.94 12.53 0.97
CA LEU A 199 9.67 12.41 2.40
C LEU A 199 10.38 11.18 2.98
N ARG A 200 10.31 10.03 2.31
CA ARG A 200 11.04 8.81 2.70
C ARG A 200 12.57 8.99 2.69
N ARG A 201 13.10 9.64 1.66
CA ARG A 201 14.55 9.93 1.52
C ARG A 201 15.11 10.89 2.55
N SER A 202 14.27 11.66 3.27
CA SER A 202 14.75 12.47 4.40
C SER A 202 15.44 11.66 5.51
N HIS A 203 15.24 10.33 5.51
CA HIS A 203 15.88 9.36 6.40
C HIS A 203 16.52 8.20 5.65
N ASP A 204 16.94 8.43 4.39
CA ASP A 204 17.58 7.41 3.55
C ASP A 204 16.74 6.12 3.38
N VAL A 205 15.40 6.24 3.43
CA VAL A 205 14.50 5.14 3.06
C VAL A 205 14.41 5.10 1.54
N ASN A 206 15.23 4.24 0.94
CA ASN A 206 15.25 4.03 -0.51
C ASN A 206 14.17 3.04 -0.95
N VAL A 207 13.64 3.26 -2.16
CA VAL A 207 12.54 2.45 -2.72
C VAL A 207 13.02 1.68 -3.94
N ILE A 208 12.86 0.36 -3.93
CA ILE A 208 12.89 -0.47 -5.13
C ILE A 208 11.44 -0.65 -5.58
N TYR A 209 11.15 -0.38 -6.84
CA TYR A 209 9.80 -0.62 -7.34
C TYR A 209 9.58 -2.09 -7.68
N ARG A 210 8.39 -2.59 -7.38
CA ARG A 210 8.04 -4.01 -7.56
C ARG A 210 8.05 -4.50 -9.02
N ASP A 211 8.00 -3.59 -9.99
CA ASP A 211 8.13 -3.86 -11.43
C ASP A 211 9.60 -3.94 -11.88
N GLU A 212 10.55 -3.64 -10.99
CA GLU A 212 11.97 -3.84 -11.25
C GLU A 212 12.39 -5.31 -11.04
N SER A 213 13.57 -5.67 -11.55
CA SER A 213 14.07 -7.04 -11.50
C SER A 213 14.13 -7.61 -10.06
N PRO A 214 13.59 -8.82 -9.81
CA PRO A 214 13.74 -9.53 -8.54
C PRO A 214 15.20 -9.72 -8.10
N ARG A 215 16.15 -9.70 -9.04
CA ARG A 215 17.60 -9.75 -8.74
C ARG A 215 18.05 -8.60 -7.83
N LYS A 216 17.45 -7.41 -7.94
CA LYS A 216 17.77 -6.27 -7.06
C LYS A 216 17.35 -6.56 -5.62
N MET A 217 16.18 -7.18 -5.43
CA MET A 217 15.66 -7.57 -4.11
C MET A 217 16.54 -8.65 -3.47
N LEU A 218 16.91 -9.68 -4.25
CA LEU A 218 17.83 -10.73 -3.79
C LEU A 218 19.21 -10.18 -3.44
N LYS A 219 19.72 -9.19 -4.19
CA LYS A 219 20.99 -8.53 -3.87
C LYS A 219 20.96 -7.86 -2.49
N VAL A 220 19.89 -7.14 -2.17
CA VAL A 220 19.70 -6.51 -0.85
C VAL A 220 19.78 -7.56 0.27
N LEU A 221 19.08 -8.69 0.11
CA LEU A 221 19.09 -9.75 1.12
C LEU A 221 20.46 -10.40 1.27
N LYS A 222 21.15 -10.67 0.15
CA LYS A 222 22.52 -11.22 0.17
C LYS A 222 23.54 -10.29 0.84
N GLU A 223 23.31 -8.98 0.82
CA GLU A 223 24.12 -7.98 1.53
C GLU A 223 23.78 -7.88 3.03
N ASN A 224 22.97 -8.81 3.55
CA ASN A 224 22.47 -8.83 4.92
C ASN A 224 21.74 -7.55 5.33
N LYS A 225 20.89 -7.01 4.44
CA LYS A 225 20.10 -5.79 4.68
C LYS A 225 18.61 -6.10 4.84
N ILE A 226 17.86 -5.11 5.33
CA ILE A 226 16.39 -5.14 5.35
C ILE A 226 15.83 -4.97 3.95
N LEU A 227 14.88 -5.83 3.60
CA LEU A 227 13.94 -5.64 2.51
C LEU A 227 12.53 -5.48 3.10
N GLY A 228 12.04 -4.25 3.16
CA GLY A 228 10.68 -3.94 3.64
C GLY A 228 9.65 -4.22 2.56
N ILE A 229 8.62 -5.01 2.89
CA ILE A 229 7.54 -5.37 1.95
C ILE A 229 6.19 -5.19 2.63
N VAL A 230 5.23 -4.60 1.92
CA VAL A 230 3.83 -4.56 2.36
C VAL A 230 3.00 -5.49 1.47
N ALA A 231 2.46 -6.58 2.03
CA ALA A 231 1.93 -7.70 1.24
C ALA A 231 0.60 -8.28 1.75
N ASP A 232 -0.43 -7.45 1.82
CA ASP A 232 -1.76 -7.81 2.37
C ASP A 232 -2.92 -7.47 1.41
N GLN A 233 -2.62 -7.02 0.20
CA GLN A 233 -3.61 -6.64 -0.80
C GLN A 233 -3.60 -7.60 -2.00
N ASP A 234 -4.76 -7.74 -2.63
CA ASP A 234 -4.92 -8.44 -3.90
C ASP A 234 -4.51 -7.52 -5.07
N VAL A 235 -3.39 -7.86 -5.71
CA VAL A 235 -2.71 -7.03 -6.71
C VAL A 235 -2.39 -7.84 -7.96
N ASP A 236 -2.81 -7.35 -9.14
CA ASP A 236 -2.75 -8.13 -10.40
C ASP A 236 -1.35 -8.18 -11.01
N SER A 237 -0.43 -7.34 -10.52
CA SER A 237 0.89 -7.16 -11.13
C SER A 237 1.98 -8.00 -10.47
N VAL A 238 1.63 -8.92 -9.56
CA VAL A 238 2.57 -9.82 -8.89
C VAL A 238 1.88 -11.16 -8.70
N ASP A 239 2.67 -12.22 -8.74
CA ASP A 239 2.17 -13.57 -8.49
C ASP A 239 1.71 -13.70 -7.03
N GLY A 240 0.65 -14.46 -6.85
CA GLY A 240 0.07 -14.75 -5.55
C GLY A 240 -0.47 -16.16 -5.47
N VAL A 241 -0.85 -16.54 -4.26
CA VAL A 241 -1.52 -17.81 -3.96
C VAL A 241 -2.81 -17.52 -3.21
N PHE A 242 -3.78 -18.41 -3.33
CA PHE A 242 -4.98 -18.34 -2.51
C PHE A 242 -4.69 -18.88 -1.11
N VAL A 243 -5.09 -18.08 -0.13
CA VAL A 243 -5.01 -18.41 1.30
C VAL A 243 -6.32 -18.00 1.95
N ASN A 244 -6.66 -18.65 3.06
CA ASN A 244 -7.79 -18.27 3.87
C ASN A 244 -7.50 -16.92 4.56
N PHE A 245 -8.43 -15.97 4.45
CA PHE A 245 -8.37 -14.70 5.17
C PHE A 245 -9.78 -14.35 5.65
N PHE A 246 -9.99 -14.40 6.96
CA PHE A 246 -11.28 -14.27 7.62
C PHE A 246 -12.33 -15.30 7.16
N GLY A 247 -11.90 -16.53 6.86
CA GLY A 247 -12.80 -17.60 6.40
C GLY A 247 -13.14 -17.53 4.90
N PHE A 248 -12.49 -16.65 4.15
CA PHE A 248 -12.72 -16.49 2.71
C PHE A 248 -11.41 -16.66 1.92
N PRO A 249 -11.42 -17.36 0.76
CA PRO A 249 -10.27 -17.44 -0.12
C PRO A 249 -9.84 -16.05 -0.60
N ALA A 250 -8.57 -15.68 -0.39
CA ALA A 250 -8.02 -14.40 -0.77
C ALA A 250 -6.69 -14.57 -1.51
N HIS A 251 -6.63 -14.06 -2.74
CA HIS A 251 -5.40 -14.06 -3.53
C HIS A 251 -4.37 -13.12 -2.90
N THR A 252 -3.21 -13.66 -2.50
CA THR A 252 -2.23 -12.97 -1.64
C THR A 252 -0.83 -13.07 -2.24
N PRO A 253 -0.07 -11.95 -2.30
CA PRO A 253 1.28 -11.96 -2.90
C PRO A 253 2.20 -12.98 -2.23
N ALA A 254 2.75 -13.89 -3.04
CA ALA A 254 3.66 -14.95 -2.57
C ALA A 254 5.14 -14.53 -2.60
N GLY A 255 5.42 -13.34 -3.14
CA GLY A 255 6.78 -12.78 -3.28
C GLY A 255 7.62 -12.79 -2.00
N PRO A 256 7.10 -12.41 -0.81
CA PRO A 256 7.86 -12.49 0.44
C PRO A 256 8.38 -13.90 0.74
N VAL A 257 7.54 -14.93 0.58
CA VAL A 257 7.91 -16.32 0.81
C VAL A 257 8.91 -16.79 -0.23
N ALA A 258 8.66 -16.50 -1.51
CA ALA A 258 9.56 -16.87 -2.60
C ALA A 258 10.97 -16.27 -2.41
N LEU A 259 11.05 -14.99 -2.03
CA LEU A 259 12.32 -14.32 -1.74
C LEU A 259 13.03 -14.92 -0.52
N ALA A 260 12.28 -15.23 0.55
CA ALA A 260 12.85 -15.87 1.74
C ALA A 260 13.44 -17.25 1.43
N LYS A 261 12.68 -18.11 0.73
CA LYS A 261 13.19 -19.44 0.30
C LYS A 261 14.41 -19.33 -0.60
N ALA A 262 14.45 -18.35 -1.50
CA ALA A 262 15.57 -18.16 -2.43
C ALA A 262 16.84 -17.58 -1.79
N SER A 263 16.72 -16.82 -0.70
CA SER A 263 17.85 -16.11 -0.05
C SER A 263 18.27 -16.72 1.28
N GLY A 264 17.39 -17.49 1.94
CA GLY A 264 17.54 -17.90 3.33
C GLY A 264 17.19 -16.80 4.34
N ALA A 265 16.67 -15.65 3.89
CA ALA A 265 16.31 -14.53 4.75
C ALA A 265 15.17 -14.89 5.72
N SER A 266 15.19 -14.27 6.90
CA SER A 266 14.07 -14.37 7.85
C SER A 266 12.90 -13.49 7.37
N ILE A 267 11.66 -13.94 7.58
CA ILE A 267 10.47 -13.08 7.43
C ILE A 267 10.03 -12.63 8.82
N VAL A 268 10.10 -11.34 9.11
CA VAL A 268 9.73 -10.75 10.40
C VAL A 268 8.47 -9.90 10.23
N PRO A 269 7.32 -10.34 10.75
CA PRO A 269 6.09 -9.55 10.74
C PRO A 269 6.22 -8.31 11.61
N VAL A 270 5.70 -7.18 11.12
CA VAL A 270 5.70 -5.93 11.90
C VAL A 270 4.39 -5.16 11.76
N PHE A 271 4.00 -4.47 12.84
CA PHE A 271 2.78 -3.68 12.90
C PHE A 271 3.01 -2.35 13.63
N MET A 272 2.61 -1.25 13.00
CA MET A 272 2.66 0.08 13.62
C MET A 272 1.30 0.43 14.21
N ILE A 273 1.05 0.05 15.46
CA ILE A 273 -0.26 0.19 16.10
C ILE A 273 -0.44 1.59 16.66
N ARG A 274 -1.50 2.28 16.28
CA ARG A 274 -1.86 3.57 16.88
C ARG A 274 -2.58 3.36 18.20
N LYS A 275 -2.09 3.95 19.29
CA LYS A 275 -2.73 3.95 20.62
C LYS A 275 -2.67 5.34 21.27
N ASN A 276 -3.84 5.93 21.56
CA ASN A 276 -3.97 7.16 22.35
C ASN A 276 -3.06 8.34 21.92
N GLY A 277 -2.84 8.52 20.61
CA GLY A 277 -1.99 9.61 20.09
C GLY A 277 -0.49 9.28 20.01
N HIS A 278 -0.10 8.08 20.43
CA HIS A 278 1.22 7.49 20.25
C HIS A 278 1.13 6.24 19.34
N HIS A 279 2.28 5.65 19.06
CA HIS A 279 2.37 4.37 18.36
C HIS A 279 3.09 3.31 19.19
N VAL A 280 2.68 2.06 19.02
CA VAL A 280 3.42 0.88 19.45
C VAL A 280 3.90 0.18 18.19
N PHE A 281 5.21 0.15 17.99
CA PHE A 281 5.83 -0.59 16.91
C PHE A 281 6.11 -2.01 17.37
N LYS A 282 5.26 -2.94 16.95
CA LYS A 282 5.35 -4.33 17.32
C LYS A 282 6.12 -5.10 16.26
N ILE A 283 7.23 -5.70 16.68
CA ILE A 283 8.09 -6.54 15.84
C ILE A 283 7.93 -7.98 16.35
N GLU A 284 7.26 -8.81 15.56
CA GLU A 284 6.98 -10.18 15.92
C GLU A 284 8.20 -11.09 15.80
N LYS A 285 8.08 -12.29 16.34
CA LYS A 285 9.04 -13.36 16.04
C LYS A 285 9.03 -13.66 14.53
N PRO A 286 10.17 -14.05 13.93
CA PRO A 286 10.19 -14.48 12.54
C PRO A 286 9.19 -15.62 12.29
N ILE A 287 8.53 -15.60 11.13
CA ILE A 287 7.69 -16.72 10.70
C ILE A 287 8.58 -17.94 10.45
N GLU A 288 8.30 -19.03 11.14
CA GLU A 288 8.94 -20.32 10.90
C GLU A 288 8.46 -20.88 9.56
N LEU A 289 9.34 -20.90 8.56
CA LEU A 289 9.01 -21.39 7.23
C LEU A 289 8.99 -22.92 7.21
N VAL A 290 7.95 -23.48 6.60
CA VAL A 290 7.83 -24.91 6.31
C VAL A 290 8.44 -25.20 4.95
N ASP A 291 9.17 -26.31 4.87
CA ASP A 291 9.69 -26.87 3.63
C ASP A 291 9.22 -28.32 3.48
N THR A 292 8.19 -28.53 2.66
CA THR A 292 7.60 -29.83 2.38
C THR A 292 8.27 -30.55 1.21
N GLY A 293 9.19 -29.87 0.49
CA GLY A 293 9.73 -30.34 -0.78
C GLY A 293 8.84 -30.01 -1.98
N ASN A 294 7.58 -29.61 -1.77
CA ASN A 294 6.69 -29.10 -2.82
C ASN A 294 6.65 -27.57 -2.79
N LYS A 295 7.24 -26.93 -3.80
CA LYS A 295 7.34 -25.47 -3.90
C LYS A 295 5.99 -24.76 -3.81
N GLU A 296 4.96 -25.29 -4.46
CA GLU A 296 3.63 -24.66 -4.48
C GLU A 296 2.95 -24.77 -3.12
N ALA A 297 2.99 -25.97 -2.51
CA ALA A 297 2.45 -26.19 -1.17
C ALA A 297 3.14 -25.27 -0.14
N ASP A 298 4.47 -25.10 -0.24
CA ASP A 298 5.22 -24.24 0.67
C ASP A 298 4.86 -22.76 0.50
N LEU A 299 4.59 -22.30 -0.72
CA LEU A 299 4.12 -20.93 -0.95
C LEU A 299 2.77 -20.71 -0.26
N ILE A 300 1.84 -21.66 -0.39
CA ILE A 300 0.51 -21.57 0.23
C ILE A 300 0.62 -21.59 1.76
N ILE A 301 1.28 -22.60 2.33
CA ILE A 301 1.41 -22.78 3.79
C ILE A 301 2.06 -21.57 4.44
N ASN A 302 3.16 -21.08 3.90
CA ASN A 302 3.90 -19.97 4.51
C ASN A 302 3.21 -18.62 4.28
N THR A 303 2.51 -18.45 3.16
CA THR A 303 1.68 -17.25 2.93
C THR A 303 0.46 -17.25 3.85
N GLN A 304 -0.11 -18.43 4.16
CA GLN A 304 -1.19 -18.58 5.13
C GLN A 304 -0.76 -18.11 6.52
N LYS A 305 0.42 -18.54 6.99
CA LYS A 305 0.97 -18.07 8.29
C LYS A 305 1.06 -16.54 8.37
N TRP A 306 1.47 -15.88 7.28
CA TRP A 306 1.45 -14.42 7.21
C TRP A 306 0.03 -13.84 7.29
N SER A 307 -0.91 -14.38 6.51
CA SER A 307 -2.31 -13.97 6.54
C SER A 307 -2.95 -14.12 7.92
N ASP A 308 -2.66 -15.20 8.65
CA ASP A 308 -3.15 -15.45 10.01
C ASP A 308 -2.65 -14.39 11.00
N VAL A 309 -1.36 -14.03 10.90
CA VAL A 309 -0.79 -12.95 11.71
C VAL A 309 -1.50 -11.63 11.39
N VAL A 310 -1.66 -11.27 10.12
CA VAL A 310 -2.39 -10.04 9.74
C VAL A 310 -3.83 -10.04 10.25
N GLU A 311 -4.54 -11.16 10.09
CA GLU A 311 -5.92 -11.32 10.58
C GLU A 311 -6.02 -11.07 12.09
N SER A 312 -5.08 -11.62 12.88
CA SER A 312 -5.08 -11.45 14.34
C SER A 312 -5.01 -9.98 14.76
N TYR A 313 -4.18 -9.17 14.08
CA TYR A 313 -4.05 -7.74 14.34
C TYR A 313 -5.28 -6.94 13.91
N ILE A 314 -5.86 -7.30 12.76
CA ILE A 314 -7.08 -6.67 12.27
C ILE A 314 -8.26 -6.95 13.20
N ARG A 315 -8.37 -8.15 13.77
CA ARG A 315 -9.42 -8.46 14.76
C ARG A 315 -9.31 -7.58 16.00
N LEU A 316 -8.09 -7.31 16.48
CA LEU A 316 -7.85 -6.45 17.63
C LEU A 316 -8.10 -4.97 17.35
N TYR A 317 -7.75 -4.48 16.16
CA TYR A 317 -7.85 -3.06 15.78
C TYR A 317 -8.44 -2.88 14.37
N PRO A 318 -9.73 -3.22 14.17
CA PRO A 318 -10.31 -3.29 12.84
C PRO A 318 -10.31 -1.93 12.14
N GLU A 319 -10.32 -0.81 12.85
CA GLU A 319 -10.28 0.52 12.25
C GLU A 319 -8.90 0.95 11.71
N GLN A 320 -7.85 0.16 11.93
CA GLN A 320 -6.48 0.52 11.56
C GLN A 320 -6.01 -0.11 10.26
N TRP A 321 -6.73 -1.09 9.74
CA TRP A 321 -6.43 -1.66 8.43
C TRP A 321 -7.09 -0.88 7.30
N VAL A 322 -6.43 -0.80 6.14
CA VAL A 322 -6.92 -0.01 5.00
C VAL A 322 -8.05 -0.75 4.28
N TRP A 323 -9.27 -0.76 4.81
CA TRP A 323 -10.43 -1.47 4.23
C TRP A 323 -10.91 -0.97 2.86
N ILE A 324 -10.32 0.10 2.31
CA ILE A 324 -10.77 0.76 1.07
C ILE A 324 -10.25 0.12 -0.22
N HIS A 325 -9.48 -0.97 -0.13
CA HIS A 325 -9.06 -1.77 -1.29
C HIS A 325 -9.99 -2.97 -1.49
N ARG A 326 -10.12 -3.46 -2.73
CA ARG A 326 -10.91 -4.65 -3.02
C ARG A 326 -10.08 -5.89 -2.72
N ARG A 327 -10.10 -6.37 -1.47
CA ARG A 327 -9.28 -7.49 -1.00
C ARG A 327 -9.60 -8.83 -1.65
N TRP A 328 -10.86 -9.04 -2.04
CA TRP A 328 -11.38 -10.27 -2.66
C TRP A 328 -11.84 -10.02 -4.10
N LYS A 329 -11.01 -9.37 -4.92
CA LYS A 329 -11.38 -9.07 -6.32
C LYS A 329 -11.08 -10.25 -7.24
N THR A 330 -9.98 -10.96 -7.00
CA THR A 330 -9.55 -12.13 -7.75
C THR A 330 -10.29 -13.35 -7.19
N ARG A 331 -10.85 -14.16 -8.08
CA ARG A 331 -11.60 -15.37 -7.72
C ARG A 331 -10.83 -16.58 -8.22
N GLU A 332 -10.87 -17.67 -7.46
CA GLU A 332 -10.41 -18.96 -7.96
C GLU A 332 -11.22 -19.31 -9.23
N ALA A 333 -10.55 -19.88 -10.23
CA ALA A 333 -11.27 -20.46 -11.34
C ALA A 333 -12.08 -21.63 -10.78
N ASN A 334 -13.41 -21.54 -10.90
CA ASN A 334 -14.31 -22.64 -10.55
C ASN A 334 -14.07 -23.86 -11.43
#